data_AF-A0A948JUT7-F1
#
_entry.id   AF-A0A948JUT7-F1
#
_cell.length_a   1.000
_cell.length_b   1.000
_cell.length_c   1.000
_cell.angle_alpha   90.00
_cell.angle_beta   90.00
_cell.angle_gamma   90.00
#
_symmetry.space_group_name_H-M   'P 1'
#
loop_
_entity.id
_entity.type
_entity.pdbx_description
1 polymer ?
#
loop_
_entity_poly.entity_id
_entity_poly.type
_entity_poly.pdbx_seq_one_letter_code
_entity_poly.pdbx_strand_id
1 'polypeptide(L)'
;MFLYFPFLYEKRCPHCGKNRVVRFGGRRRKCSDCDRTFSVQKAGRKSVSEFPDMYLKDRSTLRRIGQKESCSQVTVMKHIHEALEDLEYVHRGWTTGFLVLDGKALSIGGRDTCEHLVLDADGTLLARSLEMGKESAAVFGCMIDQLKADGLNISAVTTDGLPGLQREMKKLHLIHQRCHVHLLRDLRVGLQLTVRHRYKRQAPSNRQKRVLYRYAHLLLQSSPKTFRLRLEHVTRCLSLNLFCINPIQLQALRRFLHTAQIHGFWHFHDERIPATTNAVENYISRFNARLKTMRGMKKFENADRILTGLHLNLNWT
;
A
#
# COMPACT_ATOMS: atom_id res chain seq x y z
N MET A 1 -6.61 -53.11 8.77
CA MET A 1 -6.95 -51.76 8.26
C MET A 1 -8.41 -51.49 8.63
N PHE A 2 -8.65 -50.95 9.82
CA PHE A 2 -10.01 -50.68 10.33
C PHE A 2 -10.47 -49.30 9.85
N LEU A 3 -11.56 -49.26 9.11
CA LEU A 3 -12.23 -48.02 8.70
C LEU A 3 -12.92 -47.41 9.93
N TYR A 4 -12.28 -46.40 10.53
CA TYR A 4 -12.86 -45.57 11.57
C TYR A 4 -13.92 -44.66 10.92
N PHE A 5 -15.20 -45.04 10.98
CA PHE A 5 -16.31 -44.16 10.63
C PHE A 5 -16.58 -43.21 11.80
N PRO A 6 -16.32 -41.89 11.68
CA PRO A 6 -16.57 -40.98 12.77
C PRO A 6 -18.07 -40.68 12.88
N PHE A 7 -18.61 -40.97 14.07
CA PHE A 7 -19.82 -40.36 14.64
C PHE A 7 -21.17 -40.61 13.95
N LEU A 8 -21.69 -41.83 14.10
CA LEU A 8 -23.12 -42.00 14.39
C LEU A 8 -23.35 -41.59 15.86
N TYR A 9 -23.45 -40.29 16.16
CA TYR A 9 -24.05 -39.85 17.42
C TYR A 9 -25.47 -40.44 17.44
N GLU A 10 -25.70 -41.44 18.28
CA GLU A 10 -26.99 -42.11 18.44
C GLU A 10 -28.09 -41.06 18.61
N LYS A 11 -29.16 -41.16 17.81
CA LYS A 11 -30.29 -40.22 17.75
C LYS A 11 -31.14 -40.29 19.03
N ARG A 12 -30.59 -39.89 20.18
CA ARG A 12 -31.35 -39.73 21.43
C ARG A 12 -32.15 -38.45 21.40
N CYS A 13 -33.39 -38.51 21.88
CA CYS A 13 -34.17 -37.30 22.10
C CYS A 13 -33.52 -36.51 23.25
N PRO A 14 -33.21 -35.21 23.08
CA PRO A 14 -32.63 -34.38 24.14
C PRO A 14 -33.60 -34.12 25.31
N HIS A 15 -34.88 -34.43 25.14
CA HIS A 15 -35.90 -34.21 26.19
C HIS A 15 -36.16 -35.45 27.05
N CYS A 16 -36.14 -36.66 26.46
CA CYS A 16 -36.50 -37.89 27.18
C CYS A 16 -35.42 -38.98 27.12
N GLY A 17 -34.31 -38.74 26.43
CA GLY A 17 -33.18 -39.68 26.32
C GLY A 17 -33.44 -40.92 25.45
N LYS A 18 -34.67 -41.15 24.98
CA LYS A 18 -35.03 -42.34 24.19
C LYS A 18 -34.57 -42.24 22.72
N ASN A 19 -34.36 -43.40 22.10
CA ASN A 19 -33.78 -43.54 20.75
C ASN A 19 -34.83 -43.51 19.62
N ARG A 20 -36.13 -43.39 19.94
CA ARG A 20 -37.21 -43.39 18.93
C ARG A 20 -37.40 -42.00 18.36
N VAL A 21 -36.48 -41.59 17.51
CA VAL A 21 -36.47 -40.27 16.88
C VAL A 21 -36.68 -40.40 15.38
N VAL A 22 -37.78 -39.84 14.88
CA VAL A 22 -38.14 -39.83 13.46
C VAL A 22 -37.81 -38.48 12.81
N ARG A 23 -37.57 -38.51 11.50
CA ARG A 23 -37.37 -37.30 10.70
C ARG A 23 -38.69 -36.55 10.55
N PHE A 24 -38.74 -35.29 10.97
CA PHE A 24 -39.94 -34.46 10.91
C PHE A 24 -39.62 -33.19 10.12
N GLY A 25 -39.69 -33.26 8.79
CA GLY A 25 -39.24 -32.20 7.89
C GLY A 25 -37.72 -32.21 7.62
N GLY A 26 -37.17 -31.03 7.28
CA GLY A 26 -35.77 -30.87 6.91
C GLY A 26 -34.79 -31.23 8.03
N ARG A 27 -34.50 -30.26 8.91
CA ARG A 27 -33.56 -30.40 10.04
C ARG A 27 -34.22 -30.81 11.36
N ARG A 28 -35.54 -30.72 11.42
CA ARG A 28 -36.31 -31.09 12.59
C ARG A 28 -36.42 -32.61 12.71
N ARG A 29 -36.50 -33.04 13.96
CA ARG A 29 -36.69 -34.41 14.41
C ARG A 29 -37.83 -34.40 15.41
N LYS A 30 -38.64 -35.46 15.44
CA LYS A 30 -39.70 -35.66 16.42
C LYS A 30 -39.42 -36.94 17.18
N CYS A 31 -39.54 -36.91 18.50
CA CYS A 31 -39.47 -38.12 19.30
C CYS A 31 -40.83 -38.81 19.32
N SER A 32 -40.90 -40.10 19.00
CA SER A 32 -42.15 -40.88 19.02
C SER A 32 -42.66 -41.17 20.43
N ASP A 33 -41.82 -41.06 21.45
CA ASP A 33 -42.22 -41.36 22.84
C ASP A 33 -42.76 -40.14 23.59
N CYS A 34 -42.17 -38.96 23.40
CA CYS A 34 -42.57 -37.74 24.10
C CYS A 34 -43.21 -36.69 23.19
N ASP A 35 -43.36 -37.00 21.90
CA ASP A 35 -43.92 -36.14 20.83
C ASP A 35 -43.27 -34.77 20.61
N ARG A 36 -42.22 -34.42 21.37
CA ARG A 36 -41.49 -33.15 21.22
C ARG A 36 -40.65 -33.15 19.95
N THR A 37 -40.58 -31.98 19.33
CA THR A 37 -39.69 -31.73 18.19
C THR A 37 -38.42 -31.03 18.64
N PHE A 38 -37.30 -31.37 18.02
CA PHE A 38 -36.01 -30.72 18.24
C PHE A 38 -35.25 -30.66 16.92
N SER A 39 -34.31 -29.73 16.81
CA SER A 39 -33.44 -29.64 15.64
C SER A 39 -32.09 -30.25 15.96
N VAL A 40 -31.57 -31.11 15.08
CA VAL A 40 -30.19 -31.58 15.22
C VAL A 40 -29.29 -30.39 14.93
N GLN A 41 -28.61 -29.88 15.96
CA GLN A 41 -27.53 -28.92 15.74
C GLN A 41 -26.51 -29.61 14.83
N LYS A 42 -26.10 -28.95 13.75
CA LYS A 42 -24.96 -29.45 12.96
C LYS A 42 -23.79 -29.62 13.93
N ALA A 43 -23.12 -30.77 13.90
CA ALA A 43 -21.77 -30.91 14.45
C ALA A 43 -21.00 -29.63 14.09
N GLY A 44 -20.43 -28.99 15.12
CA GLY A 44 -20.08 -27.57 15.13
C GLY A 44 -19.62 -27.06 13.77
N ARG A 45 -20.25 -25.98 13.28
CA ARG A 45 -19.67 -25.23 12.16
C ARG A 45 -18.21 -24.99 12.53
N LYS A 46 -17.28 -25.41 11.65
CA LYS A 46 -15.86 -25.09 11.80
C LYS A 46 -15.74 -23.61 12.19
N SER A 47 -14.83 -23.32 13.11
CA SER A 47 -14.68 -21.96 13.64
C SER A 47 -14.49 -20.99 12.47
N VAL A 48 -15.37 -19.98 12.46
CA VAL A 48 -15.43 -18.92 11.45
C VAL A 48 -14.11 -18.14 11.32
N SER A 49 -13.21 -18.28 12.32
CA SER A 49 -11.95 -17.54 12.43
C SER A 49 -10.94 -17.80 11.31
N GLU A 50 -11.06 -18.86 10.51
CA GLU A 50 -10.06 -19.17 9.47
C GLU A 50 -10.26 -18.39 8.15
N PHE A 51 -11.46 -17.85 7.89
CA PHE A 51 -11.75 -17.23 6.60
C PHE A 51 -10.96 -15.94 6.32
N PRO A 52 -10.80 -15.01 7.28
CA PRO A 52 -9.98 -13.82 7.09
C PRO A 52 -8.53 -14.18 6.78
N ASP A 53 -7.95 -15.14 7.48
CA ASP A 53 -6.57 -15.57 7.27
C ASP A 53 -6.38 -16.19 5.89
N MET A 54 -7.27 -17.08 5.46
CA MET A 54 -7.24 -17.63 4.10
C MET A 54 -7.35 -16.55 3.02
N TYR A 55 -8.15 -15.53 3.24
CA TYR A 55 -8.38 -14.47 2.27
C TYR A 55 -7.22 -13.45 2.22
N LEU A 56 -6.77 -12.99 3.39
CA LEU A 56 -5.77 -11.93 3.53
C LEU A 56 -4.33 -12.47 3.45
N LYS A 57 -4.03 -13.57 4.17
CA LYS A 57 -2.68 -14.16 4.28
C LYS A 57 -2.39 -15.18 3.17
N ASP A 58 -3.32 -16.08 2.85
CA ASP A 58 -3.06 -17.10 1.81
C ASP A 58 -3.33 -16.61 0.39
N ARG A 59 -3.91 -15.41 0.25
CA ARG A 59 -4.34 -14.84 -1.05
C ARG A 59 -5.35 -15.75 -1.77
N SER A 60 -6.12 -16.54 -1.02
CA SER A 60 -7.14 -17.41 -1.60
C SER A 60 -8.32 -16.58 -2.12
N THR A 61 -8.80 -16.89 -3.31
CA THR A 61 -10.03 -16.25 -3.83
C THR A 61 -11.25 -16.73 -3.04
N LEU A 62 -12.30 -15.91 -2.95
CA LEU A 62 -13.56 -16.30 -2.30
C LEU A 62 -14.13 -17.62 -2.86
N ARG A 63 -13.94 -17.88 -4.16
CA ARG A 63 -14.32 -19.15 -4.80
C ARG A 63 -13.53 -20.34 -4.23
N ARG A 64 -12.21 -20.21 -4.09
CA ARG A 64 -11.34 -21.27 -3.54
C ARG A 64 -11.70 -21.56 -2.09
N ILE A 65 -11.92 -20.52 -1.28
CA ILE A 65 -12.35 -20.66 0.11
C ILE A 65 -13.71 -21.36 0.17
N GLY A 66 -14.68 -20.89 -0.63
CA GLY A 66 -16.02 -21.47 -0.68
C GLY A 66 -16.03 -22.95 -1.11
N GLN A 67 -15.17 -23.34 -2.05
CA GLN A 67 -15.01 -24.74 -2.46
C GLN A 67 -14.39 -25.59 -1.35
N LYS A 68 -13.31 -25.11 -0.72
CA LYS A 68 -12.63 -25.82 0.37
C LYS A 68 -13.55 -26.04 1.58
N GLU A 69 -14.34 -25.01 1.93
CA GLU A 69 -15.19 -25.00 3.11
C GLU A 69 -16.66 -25.31 2.82
N SER A 70 -16.97 -25.75 1.59
CA SER A 70 -18.33 -26.13 1.16
C SER A 70 -19.39 -25.07 1.49
N CYS A 71 -19.08 -23.80 1.23
CA CYS A 71 -19.97 -22.66 1.50
C CYS A 71 -20.03 -21.67 0.32
N SER A 72 -21.08 -20.85 0.28
CA SER A 72 -21.25 -19.85 -0.77
C SER A 72 -20.24 -18.70 -0.60
N GLN A 73 -19.84 -18.06 -1.70
CA GLN A 73 -18.95 -16.89 -1.66
C GLN A 73 -19.53 -15.75 -0.82
N VAL A 74 -20.85 -15.59 -0.82
CA VAL A 74 -21.56 -14.60 -0.01
C VAL A 74 -21.39 -14.90 1.47
N THR A 75 -21.47 -16.17 1.86
CA THR A 75 -21.24 -16.60 3.25
C THR A 75 -19.80 -16.34 3.69
N VAL A 76 -18.82 -16.66 2.83
CA VAL A 76 -17.40 -16.36 3.11
C VAL A 76 -17.20 -14.86 3.31
N MET A 77 -17.72 -14.04 2.38
CA MET A 77 -17.57 -12.59 2.45
C MET A 77 -18.24 -11.98 3.68
N LYS A 78 -19.44 -12.45 4.02
CA LYS A 78 -20.14 -12.02 5.24
C LYS A 78 -19.28 -12.24 6.48
N HIS A 79 -18.70 -13.43 6.61
CA HIS A 79 -17.84 -13.75 7.75
C HIS A 79 -16.52 -12.98 7.75
N ILE A 80 -15.94 -12.71 6.58
CA ILE A 80 -14.78 -11.81 6.48
C ILE A 80 -15.16 -10.41 6.97
N HIS A 81 -16.31 -9.88 6.57
CA HIS A 81 -16.76 -8.57 7.03
C HIS A 81 -17.04 -8.51 8.53
N GLU A 82 -17.73 -9.52 9.08
CA GLU A 82 -17.98 -9.64 10.52
C GLU A 82 -16.67 -9.68 11.30
N ALA A 83 -15.66 -10.42 10.82
CA ALA A 83 -14.37 -10.51 11.48
C ALA A 83 -13.49 -9.25 11.36
N LEU A 84 -13.83 -8.33 10.45
CA LEU A 84 -13.10 -7.09 10.20
C LEU A 84 -13.90 -5.84 10.61
N GLU A 85 -15.07 -6.00 11.23
CA GLU A 85 -15.99 -4.89 11.54
C GLU A 85 -15.39 -3.90 12.53
N ASP A 86 -14.77 -4.40 13.60
CA ASP A 86 -14.17 -3.60 14.67
C ASP A 86 -12.64 -3.48 14.50
N LEU A 87 -12.13 -3.78 13.31
CA LEU A 87 -10.70 -3.77 13.08
C LEU A 87 -10.23 -2.36 12.76
N GLU A 88 -9.58 -1.74 13.72
CA GLU A 88 -8.90 -0.46 13.55
C GLU A 88 -7.43 -0.66 13.21
N TYR A 89 -6.91 0.19 12.33
CA TYR A 89 -5.48 0.22 12.07
C TYR A 89 -4.78 0.98 13.20
N VAL A 90 -4.06 0.25 14.06
CA VAL A 90 -3.20 0.84 15.09
C VAL A 90 -1.75 0.60 14.70
N HIS A 91 -0.98 1.67 14.57
CA HIS A 91 0.45 1.58 14.24
C HIS A 91 1.25 1.01 15.41
N ARG A 92 2.40 0.39 15.12
CA ARG A 92 3.17 -0.39 16.10
C ARG A 92 4.38 0.34 16.67
N GLY A 93 4.16 1.60 17.01
CA GLY A 93 5.25 2.53 17.30
C GLY A 93 5.98 2.94 16.02
N TRP A 94 7.10 3.63 16.22
CA TRP A 94 7.91 4.27 15.19
C TRP A 94 9.37 4.20 15.61
N THR A 95 10.28 4.23 14.64
CA THR A 95 11.71 4.02 14.91
C THR A 95 12.52 5.27 14.59
N THR A 96 12.21 6.00 13.51
CA THR A 96 13.12 7.04 13.01
C THR A 96 12.62 8.47 13.12
N GLY A 97 11.30 8.69 13.02
CA GLY A 97 10.73 10.04 12.91
C GLY A 97 10.92 10.69 11.53
N PHE A 98 11.37 9.92 10.53
CA PHE A 98 11.46 10.35 9.13
C PHE A 98 10.43 9.61 8.29
N LEU A 99 9.54 10.37 7.65
CA LEU A 99 8.42 9.79 6.95
C LEU A 99 8.68 9.65 5.45
N VAL A 100 8.04 8.66 4.84
CA VAL A 100 7.93 8.48 3.40
C VAL A 100 6.45 8.40 3.03
N LEU A 101 6.00 9.27 2.13
CA LEU A 101 4.60 9.37 1.72
C LEU A 101 4.41 8.93 0.28
N ASP A 102 3.33 8.21 0.00
CA ASP A 102 2.85 7.94 -1.36
C ASP A 102 1.35 7.61 -1.36
N GLY A 103 0.71 7.83 -2.51
CA GLY A 103 -0.69 7.52 -2.76
C GLY A 103 -0.85 6.34 -3.71
N LYS A 104 -1.62 5.33 -3.31
CA LYS A 104 -2.01 4.23 -4.19
C LYS A 104 -3.42 4.45 -4.75
N ALA A 105 -3.49 4.79 -6.03
CA ALA A 105 -4.76 4.85 -6.74
C ALA A 105 -5.43 3.46 -6.83
N LEU A 106 -6.71 3.40 -6.46
CA LEU A 106 -7.57 2.22 -6.47
C LEU A 106 -8.89 2.53 -7.18
N SER A 107 -9.56 1.51 -7.72
CA SER A 107 -10.91 1.63 -8.26
C SER A 107 -11.86 0.79 -7.43
N ILE A 108 -12.79 1.45 -6.74
CA ILE A 108 -13.77 0.82 -5.85
C ILE A 108 -15.16 1.16 -6.38
N GLY A 109 -15.92 0.13 -6.77
CA GLY A 109 -17.24 0.32 -7.37
C GLY A 109 -17.22 1.14 -8.68
N GLY A 110 -16.08 1.14 -9.39
CA GLY A 110 -15.87 1.95 -10.59
C GLY A 110 -15.59 3.44 -10.32
N ARG A 111 -15.42 3.84 -9.06
CA ARG A 111 -15.02 5.19 -8.67
C ARG A 111 -13.53 5.24 -8.38
N ASP A 112 -12.90 6.35 -8.73
CA ASP A 112 -11.51 6.62 -8.39
C ASP A 112 -11.39 6.87 -6.89
N THR A 113 -10.45 6.18 -6.26
CA THR A 113 -10.13 6.26 -4.84
C THR A 113 -8.62 6.25 -4.67
N CYS A 114 -8.14 6.77 -3.54
CA CYS A 114 -6.72 6.81 -3.23
C CYS A 114 -6.49 6.32 -1.81
N GLU A 115 -5.64 5.30 -1.70
CA GLU A 115 -5.10 4.81 -0.44
C GLU A 115 -3.83 5.62 -0.13
N HIS A 116 -3.93 6.54 0.83
CA HIS A 116 -2.82 7.38 1.27
C HIS A 116 -2.02 6.62 2.31
N LEU A 117 -0.70 6.51 2.12
CA LEU A 117 0.17 5.72 2.98
C LEU A 117 1.28 6.60 3.57
N VAL A 118 1.41 6.57 4.89
CA VAL A 118 2.50 7.18 5.64
C VAL A 118 3.35 6.08 6.22
N LEU A 119 4.58 5.93 5.74
CA LEU A 119 5.53 4.97 6.26
C LEU A 119 6.66 5.68 7.00
N ASP A 120 7.23 5.00 7.98
CA ASP A 120 8.54 5.34 8.52
C ASP A 120 9.64 5.02 7.47
N ALA A 121 10.82 5.60 7.63
CA ALA A 121 11.95 5.39 6.72
C ALA A 121 12.43 3.92 6.68
N ASP A 122 12.15 3.15 7.74
CA ASP A 122 12.41 1.70 7.81
C ASP A 122 11.40 0.85 7.02
N GLY A 123 10.32 1.45 6.51
CA GLY A 123 9.26 0.78 5.78
C GLY A 123 8.08 0.29 6.61
N THR A 124 8.04 0.59 7.91
CA THR A 124 6.88 0.35 8.77
C THR A 124 5.74 1.30 8.39
N LEU A 125 4.54 0.77 8.14
CA LEU A 125 3.36 1.62 7.92
C LEU A 125 2.93 2.27 9.25
N LEU A 126 2.86 3.61 9.28
CA LEU A 126 2.49 4.39 10.46
C LEU A 126 1.05 4.91 10.39
N ALA A 127 0.60 5.35 9.22
CA ALA A 127 -0.78 5.77 9.04
C ALA A 127 -1.26 5.43 7.64
N ARG A 128 -2.58 5.24 7.53
CA ARG A 128 -3.27 5.06 6.26
C ARG A 128 -4.57 5.83 6.25
N SER A 129 -5.01 6.27 5.08
CA SER A 129 -6.38 6.73 4.87
C SER A 129 -6.84 6.39 3.46
N LEU A 130 -7.99 5.71 3.35
CA LEU A 130 -8.67 5.53 2.09
C LEU A 130 -9.61 6.70 1.85
N GLU A 131 -9.46 7.38 0.72
CA GLU A 131 -10.28 8.54 0.38
C GLU A 131 -10.82 8.44 -1.05
N MET A 132 -11.94 9.13 -1.28
CA MET A 132 -12.50 9.27 -2.62
C MET A 132 -11.69 10.25 -3.46
N GLY A 133 -11.45 9.90 -4.73
CA GLY A 133 -10.73 10.74 -5.69
C GLY A 133 -9.23 10.44 -5.79
N LYS A 134 -8.46 11.50 -6.04
CA LYS A 134 -7.00 11.44 -6.25
C LYS A 134 -6.26 11.69 -4.95
N GLU A 135 -4.97 11.44 -4.98
CA GLU A 135 -4.05 11.80 -3.91
C GLU A 135 -4.20 13.27 -3.48
N SER A 136 -4.30 13.49 -2.17
CA SER A 136 -4.59 14.78 -1.56
C SER A 136 -3.55 15.13 -0.50
N ALA A 137 -2.93 16.30 -0.67
CA ALA A 137 -1.98 16.83 0.31
C ALA A 137 -2.63 17.12 1.68
N ALA A 138 -3.91 17.52 1.68
CA ALA A 138 -4.64 17.79 2.92
C ALA A 138 -4.83 16.52 3.76
N VAL A 139 -5.08 15.38 3.12
CA VAL A 139 -5.23 14.09 3.80
C VAL A 139 -3.92 13.69 4.48
N PHE A 140 -2.79 13.88 3.79
CA PHE A 140 -1.47 13.69 4.41
C PHE A 140 -1.21 14.64 5.57
N GLY A 141 -1.63 15.90 5.46
CA GLY A 141 -1.55 16.87 6.56
C GLY A 141 -2.27 16.37 7.81
N CYS A 142 -3.53 15.94 7.67
CA CYS A 142 -4.32 15.38 8.77
C CYS A 142 -3.67 14.14 9.40
N MET A 143 -3.16 13.21 8.59
CA MET A 143 -2.48 12.01 9.10
C MET A 143 -1.20 12.37 9.87
N ILE A 144 -0.44 13.35 9.40
CA ILE A 144 0.79 13.81 10.08
C ILE A 144 0.44 14.49 11.40
N ASP A 145 -0.59 15.32 11.44
CA ASP A 145 -1.03 15.97 12.67
C ASP A 145 -1.52 14.96 13.70
N GLN A 146 -2.24 13.92 13.28
CA GLN A 146 -2.63 12.81 14.14
C GLN A 146 -1.40 12.10 14.71
N LEU A 147 -0.42 11.74 13.88
CA LEU A 147 0.81 11.10 14.35
C LEU A 147 1.57 11.98 15.36
N LYS A 148 1.62 13.31 15.14
CA LYS A 148 2.21 14.25 16.12
C LYS A 148 1.43 14.25 17.43
N ALA A 149 0.10 14.24 17.37
CA ALA A 149 -0.77 14.17 18.55
C ALA A 149 -0.57 12.86 19.33
N ASP A 150 -0.28 11.77 18.63
CA ASP A 150 0.06 10.47 19.23
C ASP A 150 1.48 10.45 19.85
N GLY A 151 2.25 11.53 19.73
CA GLY A 151 3.57 11.71 20.33
C GLY A 151 4.75 11.45 19.38
N LEU A 152 4.51 11.26 18.08
CA LEU A 152 5.58 11.09 17.10
C LEU A 152 6.31 12.42 16.85
N ASN A 153 7.61 12.44 17.12
CA ASN A 153 8.47 13.57 16.75
C ASN A 153 8.91 13.45 15.29
N ILE A 154 8.20 14.14 14.39
CA ILE A 154 8.45 14.11 12.95
C ILE A 154 9.39 15.25 12.57
N SER A 155 10.56 14.92 12.01
CA SER A 155 11.56 15.91 11.60
C SER A 155 11.57 16.18 10.09
N ALA A 156 11.42 15.13 9.28
CA ALA A 156 11.45 15.25 7.83
C ALA A 156 10.50 14.28 7.14
N VAL A 157 10.17 14.62 5.89
CA VAL A 157 9.27 13.86 5.04
C VAL A 157 9.85 13.76 3.64
N THR A 158 9.85 12.55 3.07
CA THR A 158 10.28 12.25 1.71
C THR A 158 9.09 11.92 0.83
N THR A 159 8.95 12.63 -0.30
CA THR A 159 7.81 12.44 -1.22
C THR A 159 8.24 12.40 -2.69
N ASP A 160 7.33 12.00 -3.58
CA ASP A 160 7.51 12.00 -5.03
C ASP A 160 7.62 13.41 -5.65
N GLY A 161 7.12 14.44 -4.95
CA GLY A 161 7.16 15.83 -5.35
C GLY A 161 5.83 16.43 -5.81
N LEU A 162 4.68 15.92 -5.35
CA LEU A 162 3.39 16.58 -5.54
C LEU A 162 3.44 18.05 -5.05
N PRO A 163 3.12 19.07 -5.88
CA PRO A 163 3.22 20.48 -5.49
C PRO A 163 2.35 20.88 -4.28
N GLY A 164 1.27 20.14 -4.02
CA GLY A 164 0.44 20.32 -2.83
C GLY A 164 1.16 19.89 -1.55
N LEU A 165 1.88 18.76 -1.59
CA LEU A 165 2.61 18.23 -0.45
C LEU A 165 3.73 19.16 0.00
N GLN A 166 4.49 19.75 -0.93
CA GLN A 166 5.53 20.71 -0.59
C GLN A 166 4.99 21.90 0.21
N ARG A 167 3.82 22.44 -0.20
CA ARG A 167 3.16 23.53 0.52
C ARG A 167 2.70 23.08 1.89
N GLU A 168 2.15 21.87 2.00
CA GLU A 168 1.68 21.32 3.27
C GLU A 168 2.83 21.07 4.26
N MET A 169 3.94 20.46 3.81
CA MET A 169 5.12 20.24 4.67
C MET A 169 5.69 21.58 5.18
N LYS A 170 5.68 22.62 4.34
CA LYS A 170 6.11 23.96 4.74
C LYS A 170 5.21 24.55 5.84
N LYS A 171 3.89 24.37 5.77
CA LYS A 171 2.96 24.81 6.83
C LYS A 171 3.20 24.05 8.14
N LEU A 172 3.49 22.76 8.04
CA LEU A 172 3.76 21.89 9.19
C LEU A 172 5.18 22.04 9.75
N HIS A 173 5.97 22.96 9.20
CA HIS A 173 7.38 23.20 9.55
C HIS A 173 8.26 21.95 9.47
N LEU A 174 7.98 21.06 8.50
CA LEU A 174 8.74 19.84 8.29
C LEU A 174 9.77 20.01 7.17
N ILE A 175 10.93 19.37 7.33
CA ILE A 175 11.92 19.27 6.27
C ILE A 175 11.33 18.42 5.13
N HIS A 176 11.29 18.97 3.92
CA HIS A 176 10.79 18.26 2.74
C HIS A 176 11.93 17.82 1.83
N GLN A 177 12.16 16.51 1.79
CA GLN A 177 13.05 15.84 0.86
C GLN A 177 12.26 15.34 -0.36
N ARG A 178 12.73 15.63 -1.57
CA ARG A 178 12.17 15.09 -2.80
C ARG A 178 12.93 13.84 -3.20
N CYS A 179 12.19 12.80 -3.57
CA CYS A 179 12.77 11.54 -4.02
C CYS A 179 13.68 11.75 -5.25
N HIS A 180 14.91 11.26 -5.17
CA HIS A 180 15.89 11.34 -6.26
C HIS A 180 15.43 10.62 -7.52
N VAL A 181 14.74 9.49 -7.38
CA VAL A 181 14.20 8.72 -8.51
C VAL A 181 13.17 9.56 -9.29
N HIS A 182 12.30 10.26 -8.57
CA HIS A 182 11.28 11.13 -9.17
C HIS A 182 11.89 12.40 -9.80
N LEU A 183 12.87 13.03 -9.16
CA LEU A 183 13.66 14.12 -9.75
C LEU A 183 14.27 13.71 -11.10
N LEU A 184 14.85 12.51 -11.18
CA LEU A 184 15.44 11.99 -12.41
C LEU A 184 14.37 11.59 -13.44
N ARG A 185 13.23 11.06 -13.01
CA ARG A 185 12.10 10.76 -13.89
C ARG A 185 11.61 12.03 -14.58
N ASP A 186 11.40 13.09 -13.82
CA ASP A 186 10.96 14.39 -14.33
C ASP A 186 11.97 15.00 -15.29
N LEU A 187 13.26 14.93 -14.94
CA LEU A 187 14.33 15.37 -15.82
C LEU A 187 14.37 14.56 -17.12
N ARG A 188 14.21 13.23 -17.05
CA ARG A 188 14.19 12.36 -18.23
C ARG A 188 13.05 12.73 -19.19
N VAL A 189 11.87 13.02 -18.64
CA VAL A 189 10.69 13.48 -19.40
C VAL A 189 10.97 14.86 -20.02
N GLY A 190 11.48 15.81 -19.24
CA GLY A 190 11.82 17.15 -19.73
C GLY A 190 12.92 17.17 -20.81
N LEU A 191 13.86 16.23 -20.74
CA LEU A 191 14.87 16.01 -21.78
C LEU A 191 14.34 15.26 -23.01
N GLN A 192 13.10 14.75 -22.97
CA GLN A 192 12.48 13.96 -24.03
C GLN A 192 13.34 12.74 -24.40
N LEU A 193 13.96 12.10 -23.40
CA LEU A 193 14.83 10.96 -23.61
C LEU A 193 14.01 9.73 -24.05
N THR A 194 14.02 9.44 -25.35
CA THR A 194 13.30 8.29 -25.91
C THR A 194 13.93 6.96 -25.49
N VAL A 195 13.11 6.08 -24.94
CA VAL A 195 13.52 4.71 -24.56
C VAL A 195 13.22 3.72 -25.69
N ARG A 196 12.18 3.93 -26.49
CA ARG A 196 11.62 2.88 -27.36
C ARG A 196 12.39 2.59 -28.65
N HIS A 197 13.07 3.57 -29.25
CA HIS A 197 13.69 3.40 -30.57
C HIS A 197 15.22 3.38 -30.50
N ARG A 198 15.81 2.21 -30.75
CA ARG A 198 17.28 1.99 -30.69
C ARG A 198 18.06 2.98 -31.57
N TYR A 199 17.58 3.25 -32.79
CA TYR A 199 18.21 4.21 -33.70
C TYR A 199 18.18 5.65 -33.16
N LYS A 200 17.04 6.09 -32.58
CA LYS A 200 16.95 7.42 -31.94
C LYS A 200 17.91 7.54 -30.77
N ARG A 201 18.21 6.46 -30.03
CA ARG A 201 19.18 6.50 -28.93
C ARG A 201 20.60 6.85 -29.40
N GLN A 202 20.97 6.50 -30.63
CA GLN A 202 22.30 6.71 -31.17
C GLN A 202 22.49 8.09 -31.80
N ALA A 203 21.40 8.82 -32.08
CA ALA A 203 21.45 10.18 -32.62
C ALA A 203 22.35 11.09 -31.73
N PRO A 204 23.24 11.90 -32.31
CA PRO A 204 24.18 12.74 -31.54
C PRO A 204 23.49 13.58 -30.46
N SER A 205 22.37 14.21 -30.80
CA SER A 205 21.58 15.02 -29.85
C SER A 205 21.06 14.21 -28.66
N ASN A 206 20.69 12.94 -28.84
CA ASN A 206 20.27 12.08 -27.73
C ASN A 206 21.44 11.55 -26.91
N ARG A 207 22.64 11.38 -27.49
CA ARG A 207 23.85 11.06 -26.72
C ARG A 207 24.20 12.20 -25.76
N GLN A 208 24.18 13.43 -26.24
CA GLN A 208 24.43 14.63 -25.44
C GLN A 208 23.46 14.76 -24.27
N LYS A 209 22.15 14.61 -24.51
CA LYS A 209 21.14 14.61 -23.43
C LYS A 209 21.36 13.50 -22.40
N ARG A 210 21.83 12.32 -22.82
CA ARG A 210 22.16 11.22 -21.90
C ARG A 210 23.38 11.52 -21.05
N VAL A 211 24.39 12.20 -21.60
CA VAL A 211 25.54 12.70 -20.83
C VAL A 211 25.08 13.67 -19.75
N LEU A 212 24.26 14.67 -20.11
CA LEU A 212 23.66 15.60 -19.16
C LEU A 212 22.84 14.89 -18.07
N TYR A 213 21.98 13.96 -18.47
CA TYR A 213 21.22 13.13 -17.53
C TYR A 213 22.14 12.35 -16.57
N ARG A 214 23.26 11.81 -17.07
CA ARG A 214 24.24 11.10 -16.25
C ARG A 214 24.93 12.04 -15.26
N TYR A 215 25.26 13.26 -15.65
CA TYR A 215 25.81 14.25 -14.71
C TYR A 215 24.80 14.65 -13.63
N ALA A 216 23.53 14.84 -13.99
CA ALA A 216 22.46 15.07 -13.02
C ALA A 216 22.27 13.88 -12.06
N HIS A 217 22.37 12.65 -12.55
CA HIS A 217 22.35 11.45 -11.71
C HIS A 217 23.54 11.39 -10.75
N LEU A 218 24.75 11.66 -11.24
CA LEU A 218 25.95 11.73 -10.41
C LEU A 218 25.84 12.86 -9.36
N LEU A 219 25.22 13.99 -9.69
CA LEU A 219 24.98 15.06 -8.73
C LEU A 219 24.10 14.59 -7.57
N LEU A 220 23.02 13.86 -7.85
CA LEU A 220 22.15 13.31 -6.79
C LEU A 220 22.85 12.22 -5.97
N GLN A 221 23.75 11.43 -6.57
CA GLN A 221 24.59 10.44 -5.89
C GLN A 221 25.87 11.05 -5.27
N SER A 222 25.89 12.36 -5.03
CA SER A 222 27.06 13.00 -4.44
C SER A 222 27.12 12.81 -2.93
N SER A 223 28.33 12.80 -2.40
CA SER A 223 28.59 12.98 -0.96
C SER A 223 28.74 14.48 -0.66
N PRO A 224 28.62 14.91 0.61
CA PRO A 224 28.86 16.31 1.00
C PRO A 224 30.19 16.87 0.47
N LYS A 225 31.25 16.05 0.46
CA LYS A 225 32.59 16.41 -0.05
C LYS A 225 32.62 16.66 -1.57
N THR A 226 31.82 15.92 -2.34
CA THR A 226 31.84 15.96 -3.82
C THR A 226 30.73 16.82 -4.42
N PHE A 227 29.76 17.24 -3.60
CA PHE A 227 28.57 17.96 -4.04
C PHE A 227 28.90 19.26 -4.78
N ARG A 228 29.72 20.14 -4.18
CA ARG A 228 30.08 21.44 -4.79
C ARG A 228 30.71 21.26 -6.17
N LEU A 229 31.71 20.39 -6.28
CA LEU A 229 32.40 20.11 -7.55
C LEU A 229 31.42 19.59 -8.63
N ARG A 230 30.51 18.67 -8.26
CA ARG A 230 29.52 18.14 -9.20
C ARG A 230 28.47 19.19 -9.58
N LEU A 231 28.04 20.02 -8.64
CA LEU A 231 27.06 21.09 -8.88
C LEU A 231 27.64 22.15 -9.82
N GLU A 232 28.87 22.59 -9.58
CA GLU A 232 29.61 23.53 -10.43
C GLU A 232 29.79 22.97 -11.84
N HIS A 233 30.15 21.68 -11.95
CA HIS A 233 30.28 21.03 -13.25
C HIS A 233 28.96 21.04 -14.04
N VAL A 234 27.84 20.61 -13.42
CA VAL A 234 26.53 20.63 -14.08
C VAL A 234 26.13 22.05 -14.44
N THR A 235 26.32 23.01 -13.53
CA THR A 235 25.99 24.42 -13.76
C THR A 235 26.76 25.00 -14.94
N ARG A 236 28.07 24.71 -15.04
CA ARG A 236 28.91 25.10 -16.17
C ARG A 236 28.45 24.49 -17.50
N CYS A 237 28.05 23.21 -17.49
CA CYS A 237 27.48 22.59 -18.69
C CYS A 237 26.21 23.29 -19.18
N LEU A 238 25.39 23.82 -18.26
CA LEU A 238 24.17 24.55 -18.60
C LEU A 238 24.44 25.99 -19.03
N SER A 239 25.32 26.72 -18.33
CA SER A 239 25.60 28.13 -18.61
C SER A 239 26.24 28.31 -19.99
N LEU A 240 27.16 27.42 -20.36
CA LEU A 240 27.80 27.44 -21.67
C LEU A 240 26.98 26.75 -22.76
N ASN A 241 25.81 26.18 -22.40
CA ASN A 241 24.99 25.35 -23.27
C ASN A 241 25.84 24.37 -24.12
N LEU A 242 26.78 23.66 -23.48
CA LEU A 242 27.82 22.85 -24.15
C LEU A 242 27.26 21.78 -25.11
N PHE A 243 25.97 21.49 -25.00
CA PHE A 243 25.28 20.43 -25.71
C PHE A 243 24.21 20.96 -26.67
N CYS A 244 24.14 22.28 -26.90
CA CYS A 244 23.18 22.93 -27.79
C CYS A 244 21.75 22.44 -27.59
N ILE A 245 21.34 22.27 -26.33
CA ILE A 245 19.99 21.80 -26.00
C ILE A 245 18.97 22.91 -26.27
N ASN A 246 17.75 22.52 -26.63
CA ASN A 246 16.71 23.48 -26.93
C ASN A 246 16.20 24.18 -25.65
N PRO A 247 15.49 25.33 -25.76
CA PRO A 247 15.05 26.11 -24.61
C PRO A 247 14.17 25.32 -23.62
N ILE A 248 13.32 24.41 -24.11
CA ILE A 248 12.46 23.56 -23.27
C ILE A 248 13.30 22.62 -22.39
N GLN A 249 14.30 21.98 -22.99
CA GLN A 249 15.22 21.07 -22.30
C GLN A 249 16.12 21.82 -21.30
N LEU A 250 16.58 23.01 -21.68
CA LEU A 250 17.34 23.89 -20.79
C LEU A 250 16.50 24.29 -19.57
N GLN A 251 15.23 24.65 -19.78
CA GLN A 251 14.30 24.95 -18.70
C GLN A 251 14.06 23.73 -17.80
N ALA A 252 13.95 22.52 -18.36
CA ALA A 252 13.83 21.30 -17.57
C ALA A 252 15.04 21.07 -16.65
N LEU A 253 16.26 21.29 -17.15
CA LEU A 253 17.49 21.19 -16.36
C LEU A 253 17.60 22.28 -15.28
N ARG A 254 17.22 23.52 -15.59
CA ARG A 254 17.18 24.62 -14.61
C ARG A 254 16.20 24.30 -13.48
N ARG A 255 14.99 23.84 -13.81
CA ARG A 255 14.00 23.40 -12.79
C ARG A 255 14.52 22.22 -11.97
N PHE A 256 15.17 21.25 -12.60
CA PHE A 256 15.79 20.12 -11.91
C PHE A 256 16.82 20.60 -10.88
N LEU A 257 17.78 21.45 -11.31
CA LEU A 257 18.82 21.96 -10.42
C LEU A 257 18.25 22.77 -9.26
N HIS A 258 17.32 23.69 -9.55
CA HIS A 258 16.65 24.48 -8.52
C HIS A 258 15.94 23.59 -7.49
N THR A 259 15.16 22.62 -7.97
CA THR A 259 14.42 21.70 -7.08
C THR A 259 15.37 20.80 -6.29
N ALA A 260 16.42 20.26 -6.92
CA ALA A 260 17.39 19.42 -6.26
C ALA A 260 18.17 20.18 -5.18
N GLN A 261 18.54 21.44 -5.40
CA GLN A 261 19.22 22.23 -4.39
C GLN A 261 18.34 22.52 -3.17
N ILE A 262 17.04 22.78 -3.36
CA ILE A 262 16.14 23.12 -2.26
C ILE A 262 15.64 21.88 -1.50
N HIS A 263 15.38 20.78 -2.23
CA HIS A 263 14.69 19.61 -1.68
C HIS A 263 15.43 18.29 -1.88
N GLY A 264 16.53 18.27 -2.61
CA GLY A 264 17.21 17.02 -3.00
C GLY A 264 18.29 16.57 -2.02
N PHE A 265 18.81 17.44 -1.14
CA PHE A 265 20.03 17.16 -0.38
C PHE A 265 19.88 17.29 1.13
N TRP A 266 18.67 17.19 1.68
CA TRP A 266 18.47 17.23 3.13
C TRP A 266 19.14 16.06 3.85
N HIS A 267 19.26 14.91 3.17
CA HIS A 267 20.02 13.75 3.66
C HIS A 267 21.53 14.00 3.87
N PHE A 268 22.09 15.14 3.42
CA PHE A 268 23.46 15.55 3.78
C PHE A 268 23.55 16.12 5.20
N HIS A 269 22.44 16.63 5.73
CA HIS A 269 22.36 17.16 7.08
C HIS A 269 22.04 16.06 8.09
N ASP A 270 21.27 15.05 7.67
CA ASP A 270 20.95 13.87 8.47
C ASP A 270 20.79 12.65 7.55
N GLU A 271 21.71 11.69 7.65
CA GLU A 271 21.73 10.48 6.80
C GLU A 271 20.50 9.59 6.99
N ARG A 272 19.73 9.79 8.07
CA ARG A 272 18.49 9.06 8.33
C ARG A 272 17.33 9.55 7.47
N ILE A 273 17.42 10.76 6.89
CA ILE A 273 16.43 11.26 5.92
C ILE A 273 16.59 10.46 4.61
N PRO A 274 15.58 9.68 4.19
CA PRO A 274 15.74 8.84 3.01
C PRO A 274 15.82 9.69 1.73
N ALA A 275 16.81 9.41 0.87
CA ALA A 275 16.94 10.10 -0.42
C ALA A 275 15.89 9.64 -1.45
N THR A 276 15.21 8.51 -1.21
CA THR A 276 14.27 7.87 -2.13
C THR A 276 13.00 7.40 -1.44
N THR A 277 11.96 7.13 -2.23
CA THR A 277 10.69 6.53 -1.82
C THR A 277 10.71 4.99 -1.87
N ASN A 278 11.89 4.37 -1.82
CA ASN A 278 12.01 2.90 -1.99
C ASN A 278 11.21 2.13 -0.94
N ALA A 279 11.14 2.61 0.30
CA ALA A 279 10.38 1.98 1.38
C ALA A 279 8.90 1.83 1.02
N VAL A 280 8.26 2.93 0.60
CA VAL A 280 6.85 2.91 0.21
C VAL A 280 6.61 2.22 -1.14
N GLU A 281 7.52 2.32 -2.10
CA GLU A 281 7.43 1.60 -3.38
C GLU A 281 7.47 0.07 -3.16
N ASN A 282 8.37 -0.40 -2.29
CA ASN A 282 8.45 -1.81 -1.90
C ASN A 282 7.17 -2.26 -1.19
N TYR A 283 6.65 -1.43 -0.28
CA TYR A 283 5.38 -1.69 0.41
C TYR A 283 4.22 -1.81 -0.58
N ILE A 284 4.06 -0.83 -1.47
CA ILE A 284 3.03 -0.79 -2.50
C ILE A 284 3.16 -1.99 -3.45
N SER A 285 4.37 -2.43 -3.78
CA SER A 285 4.60 -3.64 -4.58
C SER A 285 4.06 -4.91 -3.88
N ARG A 286 4.36 -5.09 -2.59
CA ARG A 286 3.80 -6.20 -1.78
C ARG A 286 2.28 -6.09 -1.68
N PHE A 287 1.76 -4.89 -1.45
CA PHE A 287 0.33 -4.62 -1.38
C PHE A 287 -0.39 -4.94 -2.69
N ASN A 288 0.16 -4.52 -3.83
CA ASN A 288 -0.36 -4.86 -5.16
C ASN A 288 -0.36 -6.38 -5.40
N ALA A 289 0.66 -7.10 -4.94
CA ALA A 289 0.69 -8.55 -5.04
C ALA A 289 -0.47 -9.22 -4.27
N ARG A 290 -0.90 -8.63 -3.15
CA ARG A 290 -2.10 -9.05 -2.39
C ARG A 290 -3.40 -8.68 -3.10
N LEU A 291 -3.50 -7.45 -3.61
CA LEU A 291 -4.71 -6.97 -4.27
C LEU A 291 -5.04 -7.71 -5.57
N LYS A 292 -4.04 -8.22 -6.30
CA LYS A 292 -4.25 -8.97 -7.57
C LYS A 292 -5.23 -10.14 -7.45
N THR A 293 -5.29 -10.80 -6.30
CA THR A 293 -6.20 -11.95 -6.07
C THR A 293 -7.58 -11.53 -5.60
N MET A 294 -7.75 -10.26 -5.20
CA MET A 294 -8.99 -9.71 -4.71
C MET A 294 -9.76 -9.05 -5.86
N ARG A 295 -10.86 -9.67 -6.28
CA ARG A 295 -11.68 -9.14 -7.37
C ARG A 295 -12.66 -8.09 -6.85
N GLY A 296 -12.51 -6.86 -7.35
CA GLY A 296 -13.55 -5.83 -7.40
C GLY A 296 -14.23 -5.53 -6.06
N MET A 297 -13.64 -4.62 -5.30
CA MET A 297 -14.32 -4.04 -4.13
C MET A 297 -15.46 -3.14 -4.62
N LYS A 298 -16.70 -3.42 -4.20
CA LYS A 298 -17.90 -2.73 -4.70
C LYS A 298 -18.34 -1.56 -3.83
N LYS A 299 -18.24 -1.73 -2.51
CA LYS A 299 -18.62 -0.72 -1.51
C LYS A 299 -17.37 -0.18 -0.84
N PHE A 300 -17.38 1.10 -0.54
CA PHE A 300 -16.23 1.82 0.01
C PHE A 300 -15.88 1.32 1.42
N GLU A 301 -16.87 1.18 2.28
CA GLU A 301 -16.72 0.74 3.67
C GLU A 301 -16.16 -0.69 3.74
N ASN A 302 -16.67 -1.54 2.85
CA ASN A 302 -16.20 -2.91 2.71
C ASN A 302 -14.76 -2.98 2.20
N ALA A 303 -14.39 -2.06 1.29
CA ALA A 303 -13.03 -1.95 0.80
C ALA A 303 -12.10 -1.55 1.94
N ASP A 304 -12.46 -0.49 2.67
CA ASP A 304 -11.65 0.05 3.76
C ASP A 304 -11.35 -1.00 4.84
N ARG A 305 -12.37 -1.74 5.31
CA ARG A 305 -12.20 -2.85 6.26
C ARG A 305 -11.22 -3.92 5.76
N ILE A 306 -11.32 -4.31 4.47
CA ILE A 306 -10.42 -5.30 3.86
C ILE A 306 -9.01 -4.74 3.75
N LEU A 307 -8.86 -3.48 3.37
CA LEU A 307 -7.56 -2.82 3.26
C LEU A 307 -6.91 -2.72 4.63
N THR A 308 -7.63 -2.31 5.69
CA THR A 308 -7.14 -2.35 7.08
C THR A 308 -6.62 -3.74 7.44
N GLY A 309 -7.41 -4.79 7.20
CA GLY A 309 -6.98 -6.18 7.43
C GLY A 309 -5.74 -6.57 6.63
N LEU A 310 -5.62 -6.12 5.37
CA LEU A 310 -4.44 -6.35 4.54
C LEU A 310 -3.19 -5.66 5.07
N HIS A 311 -3.30 -4.38 5.44
CA HIS A 311 -2.19 -3.59 5.95
C HIS A 311 -1.66 -4.17 7.26
N LEU A 312 -2.55 -4.57 8.17
CA LEU A 312 -2.17 -5.26 9.40
C LEU A 312 -1.36 -6.52 9.09
N ASN A 313 -1.78 -7.34 8.11
CA ASN A 313 -1.06 -8.55 7.72
C ASN A 313 0.28 -8.30 7.02
N LEU A 314 0.45 -7.17 6.32
CA LEU A 314 1.70 -6.83 5.64
C LEU A 314 2.82 -6.39 6.59
N ASN A 315 2.46 -5.84 7.76
CA ASN A 315 3.44 -5.39 8.75
C ASN A 315 4.08 -6.54 9.55
N TRP A 316 3.54 -7.77 9.47
CA TRP A 316 4.09 -8.94 10.17
C TRP A 316 5.13 -9.73 9.37
N THR A 317 5.40 -9.34 8.13
CA THR A 317 6.31 -10.03 7.21
C THR A 317 7.43 -9.14 6.73
#